data_AF-A0A422Q1C2-F1
#
_entry.id   AF-A0A422Q1C2-F1
#
_cell.length_a   1.000
_cell.length_b   1.000
_cell.length_c   1.000
_cell.angle_alpha   90.00
_cell.angle_beta   90.00
_cell.angle_gamma   90.00
#
_symmetry.space_group_name_H-M   'P 1'
#
loop_
_entity.id
_entity.type
_entity.pdbx_description
1 polymer ?
#
loop_
_entity_poly.entity_id
_entity_poly.type
_entity_poly.pdbx_seq_one_letter_code
_entity_poly.pdbx_strand_id
1 'polypeptide(L)'
;MTSGGGDGSSRRPPPMLKAERQAAFRRKVRNELLLHGRESKDAERQRMEEYRRLCKEEGVHSKRLEEYDSVRRDASSTLNEKLQSIDYDQSLTNAEKKKRKFNLKRNYAAQTVTEILKKKEKHHNALTKVEEVRKKRQEQIEAAKAARKEREAAKLHSIQRRQVNNALYAQKTRKGQPVMNGRVQLLLDKLQHEQKQD
;
A
#
# COMPACT_ATOMS: atom_id res chain seq x y z
N MET A 1 39.35 -72.77 -0.27
CA MET A 1 39.49 -71.56 -1.10
C MET A 1 38.11 -71.17 -1.60
N THR A 2 37.52 -70.11 -1.06
CA THR A 2 36.29 -69.50 -1.59
C THR A 2 36.41 -67.99 -1.45
N SER A 3 37.10 -67.35 -2.39
CA SER A 3 37.04 -65.91 -2.62
C SER A 3 35.83 -65.61 -3.51
N GLY A 4 34.97 -64.69 -3.08
CA GLY A 4 33.80 -64.29 -3.87
C GLY A 4 32.98 -63.17 -3.25
N GLY A 5 33.61 -62.20 -2.59
CA GLY A 5 32.96 -60.97 -2.15
C GLY A 5 32.89 -59.97 -3.30
N GLY A 6 31.83 -60.05 -4.11
CA GLY A 6 31.52 -59.06 -5.15
C GLY A 6 30.87 -57.82 -4.54
N ASP A 7 31.70 -56.95 -3.97
CA ASP A 7 31.25 -55.67 -3.43
C ASP A 7 30.85 -54.73 -4.58
N GLY A 8 29.60 -54.27 -4.54
CA GLY A 8 28.98 -53.46 -5.58
C GLY A 8 29.66 -52.10 -5.67
N SER A 9 30.62 -51.97 -6.59
CA SER A 9 31.26 -50.68 -6.93
C SER A 9 30.20 -49.64 -7.34
N SER A 10 29.75 -48.85 -6.36
CA SER A 10 28.93 -47.67 -6.58
C SER A 10 29.79 -46.63 -7.29
N ARG A 11 29.80 -46.68 -8.63
CA ARG A 11 30.46 -45.70 -9.48
C ARG A 11 29.94 -44.31 -9.11
N ARG A 12 30.82 -43.46 -8.55
CA ARG A 12 30.49 -42.06 -8.28
C ARG A 12 30.08 -41.41 -9.61
N PRO A 13 28.94 -40.69 -9.66
CA PRO A 13 28.54 -40.01 -10.87
C PRO A 13 29.62 -39.02 -11.30
N PRO A 14 29.90 -38.89 -12.61
CA PRO A 14 30.95 -38.03 -13.12
C PRO A 14 30.72 -36.57 -12.67
N PRO A 15 31.80 -35.79 -12.45
CA PRO A 15 31.70 -34.44 -11.95
C PRO A 15 30.92 -33.56 -12.93
N MET A 16 29.69 -33.18 -12.56
CA MET A 16 28.80 -32.35 -13.38
C MET A 16 29.46 -31.02 -13.76
N LEU A 17 29.15 -30.47 -14.93
CA LEU A 17 29.63 -29.13 -15.30
C LEU A 17 29.04 -28.06 -14.36
N LYS A 18 29.70 -26.89 -14.22
CA LYS A 18 29.21 -25.81 -13.32
C LYS A 18 27.76 -25.42 -13.63
N ALA A 19 27.39 -25.33 -14.91
CA ALA A 19 26.04 -25.01 -15.35
C ALA A 19 25.02 -26.09 -14.94
N GLU A 20 25.38 -27.36 -15.07
CA GLU A 20 24.52 -28.48 -14.68
C GLU A 20 24.34 -28.55 -13.16
N ARG A 21 25.40 -28.29 -12.38
CA ARG A 21 25.30 -28.17 -10.92
C ARG A 21 24.33 -27.06 -10.51
N GLN A 22 24.41 -25.90 -11.17
CA GLN A 22 23.50 -24.79 -10.89
C GLN A 22 22.05 -25.13 -11.30
N ALA A 23 21.84 -25.81 -12.43
CA ALA A 23 20.52 -26.26 -12.86
C ALA A 23 19.94 -27.30 -11.89
N ALA A 24 20.74 -28.27 -11.44
CA ALA A 24 20.35 -29.27 -10.44
C ALA A 24 19.99 -28.62 -9.10
N PHE A 25 20.79 -27.67 -8.63
CA PHE A 25 20.49 -26.89 -7.42
C PHE A 25 19.17 -26.13 -7.55
N ARG A 26 18.96 -25.39 -8.66
CA ARG A 26 17.70 -24.68 -8.93
C ARG A 26 16.50 -25.62 -8.95
N ARG A 27 16.65 -26.81 -9.54
CA ARG A 27 15.60 -27.84 -9.54
C ARG A 27 15.32 -28.36 -8.13
N LYS A 28 16.36 -28.66 -7.34
CA LYS A 28 16.24 -29.11 -5.95
C LYS A 28 15.51 -28.09 -5.09
N VAL A 29 15.96 -26.83 -5.09
CA VAL A 29 15.32 -25.73 -4.33
C VAL A 29 13.87 -25.55 -4.75
N ARG A 30 13.57 -25.61 -6.07
CA ARG A 30 12.19 -25.52 -6.55
C ARG A 30 11.34 -26.69 -6.04
N ASN A 31 11.86 -27.91 -6.08
CA ASN A 31 11.14 -29.09 -5.64
C ASN A 31 10.89 -29.05 -4.13
N GLU A 32 11.89 -28.65 -3.33
CA GLU A 32 11.75 -28.45 -1.87
C GLU A 32 10.68 -27.41 -1.55
N LEU A 33 10.70 -26.26 -2.25
CA LEU A 33 9.68 -25.22 -2.07
C LEU A 33 8.26 -25.74 -2.39
N LEU A 34 8.13 -26.51 -3.47
CA LEU A 34 6.84 -27.10 -3.84
C LEU A 34 6.39 -28.19 -2.87
N LEU A 35 7.32 -28.98 -2.33
CA LEU A 35 7.06 -30.04 -1.35
C LEU A 35 6.60 -29.43 -0.02
N HIS A 36 7.35 -28.47 0.52
CA HIS A 36 6.99 -27.74 1.72
C HIS A 36 5.62 -27.07 1.60
N GLY A 37 5.30 -26.53 0.41
CA GLY A 37 3.99 -25.95 0.12
C GLY A 37 2.84 -26.97 0.06
N ARG A 38 3.11 -28.24 -0.24
CA ARG A 38 2.11 -29.33 -0.16
C ARG A 38 1.93 -29.78 1.29
N GLU A 39 3.03 -30.06 1.97
CA GLU A 39 3.04 -30.47 3.38
C GLU A 39 2.33 -29.44 4.27
N SER A 40 2.58 -28.14 4.06
CA SER A 40 1.92 -27.07 4.81
C SER A 40 0.40 -27.08 4.65
N LYS A 41 -0.13 -27.46 3.48
CA LYS A 41 -1.58 -27.57 3.25
C LYS A 41 -2.17 -28.82 3.83
N ASP A 42 -1.49 -29.93 3.65
CA ASP A 42 -2.01 -31.21 4.12
C ASP A 42 -2.00 -31.20 5.66
N ALA A 43 -0.97 -30.60 6.27
CA ALA A 43 -0.95 -30.30 7.70
C ALA A 43 -2.08 -29.34 8.13
N GLU A 44 -2.36 -28.26 7.36
CA GLU A 44 -3.47 -27.37 7.69
C GLU A 44 -4.83 -28.08 7.59
N ARG A 45 -5.04 -28.90 6.57
CA ARG A 45 -6.26 -29.69 6.40
C ARG A 45 -6.42 -30.72 7.52
N GLN A 46 -5.36 -31.45 7.85
CA GLN A 46 -5.36 -32.40 8.96
C GLN A 46 -5.74 -31.71 10.27
N ARG A 47 -5.11 -30.58 10.61
CA ARG A 47 -5.46 -29.80 11.82
C ARG A 47 -6.93 -29.40 11.86
N MET A 48 -7.51 -28.97 10.74
CA MET A 48 -8.92 -28.54 10.70
C MET A 48 -9.89 -29.73 10.70
N GLU A 49 -9.51 -30.87 10.12
CA GLU A 49 -10.29 -32.10 10.16
C GLU A 49 -10.28 -32.74 11.55
N GLU A 50 -9.12 -32.77 12.22
CA GLU A 50 -9.01 -33.14 13.64
C GLU A 50 -9.87 -32.25 14.51
N TYR A 51 -9.79 -30.93 14.30
CA TYR A 51 -10.63 -29.99 15.02
C TYR A 51 -12.13 -30.19 14.74
N ARG A 52 -12.51 -30.53 13.50
CA ARG A 52 -13.89 -30.88 13.14
C ARG A 52 -14.34 -32.18 13.82
N ARG A 53 -13.47 -33.18 13.95
CA ARG A 53 -13.76 -34.42 14.68
C ARG A 53 -14.01 -34.12 16.15
N LEU A 54 -13.14 -33.35 16.80
CA LEU A 54 -13.31 -32.92 18.19
C LEU A 54 -14.62 -32.16 18.42
N CYS A 55 -14.92 -31.17 17.58
CA CYS A 55 -16.19 -30.43 17.69
C CYS A 55 -17.42 -31.33 17.49
N LYS A 56 -17.31 -32.36 16.63
CA LYS A 56 -18.40 -33.32 16.42
C LYS A 56 -18.58 -34.26 17.62
N GLU A 57 -17.48 -34.72 18.21
CA GLU A 57 -17.48 -35.55 19.44
C GLU A 57 -18.09 -34.79 20.62
N GLU A 58 -17.81 -33.49 20.73
CA GLU A 58 -18.37 -32.62 21.77
C GLU A 58 -19.77 -32.08 21.44
N GLY A 59 -20.25 -32.26 20.20
CA GLY A 59 -21.53 -31.71 19.74
C GLY A 59 -21.58 -30.18 19.65
N VAL A 60 -20.41 -29.52 19.57
CA VAL A 60 -20.28 -28.06 19.57
C VAL A 60 -20.15 -27.52 18.16
N HIS A 61 -20.88 -26.44 17.87
CA HIS A 61 -20.73 -25.69 16.63
C HIS A 61 -19.62 -24.64 16.75
N SER A 62 -18.53 -24.80 15.97
CA SER A 62 -17.38 -23.90 16.05
C SER A 62 -17.41 -22.81 14.96
N LYS A 63 -17.52 -21.56 15.39
CA LYS A 63 -17.37 -20.37 14.52
C LYS A 63 -16.06 -20.37 13.74
N ARG A 64 -14.98 -20.89 14.33
CA ARG A 64 -13.67 -20.98 13.67
C ARG A 64 -13.68 -21.93 12.46
N LEU A 65 -14.45 -23.01 12.51
CA LEU A 65 -14.62 -23.90 11.36
C LEU A 65 -15.43 -23.22 10.25
N GLU A 66 -16.48 -22.48 10.62
CA GLU A 66 -17.28 -21.70 9.67
C GLU A 66 -16.44 -20.63 8.95
N GLU A 67 -15.61 -19.90 9.69
CA GLU A 67 -14.66 -18.93 9.16
C GLU A 67 -13.63 -19.57 8.23
N TYR A 68 -13.12 -20.74 8.59
CA TYR A 68 -12.19 -21.47 7.73
C TYR A 68 -12.86 -21.89 6.41
N ASP A 69 -14.06 -22.46 6.49
CA ASP A 69 -14.82 -22.93 5.33
C ASP A 69 -15.32 -21.76 4.47
N SER A 70 -15.68 -20.61 5.06
CA SER A 70 -16.03 -19.40 4.31
C SER A 70 -14.83 -18.85 3.55
N VAL A 71 -13.66 -18.73 4.19
CA VAL A 71 -12.44 -18.25 3.51
C VAL A 71 -12.04 -19.20 2.37
N ARG A 72 -12.22 -20.51 2.53
CA ARG A 72 -12.00 -21.48 1.44
C ARG A 72 -12.96 -21.25 0.27
N ARG A 73 -14.24 -21.04 0.55
CA ARG A 73 -15.26 -20.74 -0.47
C ARG A 73 -14.94 -19.45 -1.20
N ASP A 74 -14.59 -18.39 -0.50
CA ASP A 74 -14.20 -17.10 -1.07
C ASP A 74 -12.92 -17.21 -1.91
N ALA A 75 -11.95 -18.01 -1.47
CA ALA A 75 -10.74 -18.26 -2.25
C ALA A 75 -11.06 -19.00 -3.56
N SER A 76 -12.01 -19.94 -3.55
CA SER A 76 -12.47 -20.64 -4.75
C SER A 76 -13.29 -19.73 -5.68
N SER A 77 -14.18 -18.88 -5.16
CA SER A 77 -14.94 -17.93 -5.98
C SER A 77 -14.02 -16.91 -6.65
N THR A 78 -13.09 -16.31 -5.90
CA THR A 78 -12.12 -15.36 -6.46
C THR A 78 -11.17 -16.00 -7.48
N LEU A 79 -10.81 -17.28 -7.32
CA LEU A 79 -10.08 -18.02 -8.34
C LEU A 79 -10.92 -18.16 -9.62
N ASN A 80 -12.20 -18.52 -9.50
CA ASN A 80 -13.09 -18.68 -10.64
C ASN A 80 -13.31 -17.36 -11.39
N GLU A 81 -13.56 -16.26 -10.68
CA GLU A 81 -13.68 -14.93 -11.27
C GLU A 81 -12.43 -14.54 -12.06
N LYS A 82 -11.24 -14.77 -11.49
CA LYS A 82 -9.97 -14.49 -12.17
C LYS A 82 -9.70 -15.41 -13.35
N LEU A 83 -10.18 -16.65 -13.31
CA LEU A 83 -10.10 -17.56 -14.46
C LEU A 83 -11.01 -17.09 -15.59
N GLN A 84 -12.23 -16.65 -15.26
CA GLN A 84 -13.17 -16.07 -16.20
C GLN A 84 -12.63 -14.78 -16.82
N SER A 85 -12.02 -13.89 -16.05
CA SER A 85 -11.43 -12.66 -16.60
C SER A 85 -10.32 -12.94 -17.61
N ILE A 86 -9.49 -13.98 -17.38
CA ILE A 86 -8.48 -14.43 -18.37
C ILE A 86 -9.14 -15.00 -19.63
N ASP A 87 -10.29 -15.65 -19.50
CA ASP A 87 -11.03 -16.16 -20.66
C ASP A 87 -11.58 -15.03 -21.52
N TYR A 88 -12.19 -14.03 -20.90
CA TYR A 88 -12.78 -12.88 -21.58
C TYR A 88 -11.74 -11.87 -22.09
N ASP A 89 -10.49 -11.92 -21.62
CA ASP A 89 -9.42 -11.03 -22.07
C ASP A 89 -9.11 -11.26 -23.56
N GLN A 90 -9.56 -10.36 -24.42
CA GLN A 90 -9.35 -10.44 -25.88
C GLN A 90 -7.93 -10.03 -26.30
N SER A 91 -7.15 -9.41 -25.42
CA SER A 91 -5.79 -8.97 -25.74
C SER A 91 -4.78 -10.11 -25.77
N LEU A 92 -5.14 -11.29 -25.23
CA LEU A 92 -4.23 -12.42 -25.07
C LEU A 92 -4.46 -13.50 -26.11
N THR A 93 -3.35 -14.10 -26.55
CA THR A 93 -3.39 -15.32 -27.35
C THR A 93 -3.85 -16.52 -26.51
N ASN A 94 -4.40 -17.55 -27.16
CA ASN A 94 -4.85 -18.77 -26.48
C ASN A 94 -3.72 -19.47 -25.70
N ALA A 95 -2.48 -19.41 -26.18
CA ALA A 95 -1.32 -19.96 -25.49
C ALA A 95 -1.02 -19.20 -24.18
N GLU A 96 -1.10 -17.87 -24.21
CA GLU A 96 -0.91 -17.02 -23.04
C GLU A 96 -2.03 -17.20 -22.03
N LYS A 97 -3.28 -17.30 -22.48
CA LYS A 97 -4.43 -17.63 -21.61
C LYS A 97 -4.20 -18.94 -20.87
N LYS A 98 -3.83 -20.01 -21.59
CA LYS A 98 -3.50 -21.31 -20.98
C LYS A 98 -2.38 -21.19 -19.94
N LYS A 99 -1.31 -20.47 -20.25
CA LYS A 99 -0.17 -20.26 -19.33
C LYS A 99 -0.58 -19.45 -18.10
N ARG A 100 -1.34 -18.37 -18.25
CA ARG A 100 -1.83 -17.55 -17.14
C ARG A 100 -2.77 -18.33 -16.24
N LYS A 101 -3.74 -19.08 -16.80
CA LYS A 101 -4.62 -19.97 -16.03
C LYS A 101 -3.86 -21.03 -15.25
N PHE A 102 -2.89 -21.68 -15.89
CA PHE A 102 -2.06 -22.69 -15.22
C PHE A 102 -1.30 -22.10 -14.03
N ASN A 103 -0.65 -20.96 -14.23
CA ASN A 103 0.09 -20.26 -13.16
C ASN A 103 -0.85 -19.80 -12.04
N LEU A 104 -2.04 -19.29 -12.38
CA LEU A 104 -3.05 -18.86 -11.41
C LEU A 104 -3.52 -20.04 -10.56
N LYS A 105 -3.95 -21.15 -11.19
CA LYS A 105 -4.34 -22.38 -10.50
C LYS A 105 -3.22 -22.92 -9.62
N ARG A 106 -1.98 -22.93 -10.13
CA ARG A 106 -0.81 -23.37 -9.36
C ARG A 106 -0.58 -22.51 -8.13
N ASN A 107 -0.69 -21.19 -8.24
CA ASN A 107 -0.48 -20.27 -7.13
C ASN A 107 -1.60 -20.36 -6.08
N TYR A 108 -2.86 -20.55 -6.49
CA TYR A 108 -3.98 -20.75 -5.56
C TYR A 108 -3.91 -22.13 -4.89
N ALA A 109 -3.58 -23.18 -5.65
CA ALA A 109 -3.31 -24.51 -5.12
C ALA A 109 -2.04 -24.56 -4.25
N ALA A 110 -1.24 -23.49 -4.22
CA ALA A 110 -0.09 -23.32 -3.34
C ALA A 110 -0.43 -22.63 -2.00
N GLN A 111 -1.58 -21.98 -1.86
CA GLN A 111 -1.92 -21.15 -0.69
C GLN A 111 -2.74 -21.91 0.38
N THR A 112 -2.42 -21.64 1.63
CA THR A 112 -3.20 -22.05 2.82
C THR A 112 -4.19 -20.96 3.24
N VAL A 113 -5.22 -21.30 4.01
CA VAL A 113 -6.18 -20.32 4.55
C VAL A 113 -5.47 -19.33 5.47
N THR A 114 -4.56 -19.82 6.30
CA THR A 114 -3.70 -19.01 7.16
C THR A 114 -2.84 -18.01 6.38
N GLU A 115 -2.29 -18.39 5.23
CA GLU A 115 -1.57 -17.45 4.36
C GLU A 115 -2.48 -16.39 3.74
N ILE A 116 -3.69 -16.77 3.34
CA ILE A 116 -4.68 -15.84 2.79
C ILE A 116 -5.04 -14.77 3.83
N LEU A 117 -5.32 -15.18 5.07
CA LEU A 117 -5.62 -14.26 6.16
C LEU A 117 -4.45 -13.34 6.49
N LYS A 118 -3.24 -13.88 6.64
CA LYS A 118 -2.01 -13.08 6.86
C LYS A 118 -1.78 -12.05 5.75
N LYS A 119 -2.09 -12.38 4.49
CA LYS A 119 -1.98 -11.42 3.37
C LYS A 119 -3.02 -10.31 3.47
N LYS A 120 -4.26 -10.63 3.83
CA LYS A 120 -5.33 -9.63 4.04
C LYS A 120 -4.96 -8.66 5.17
N GLU A 121 -4.51 -9.17 6.32
CA GLU A 121 -4.08 -8.35 7.47
C GLU A 121 -2.94 -7.39 7.12
N LYS A 122 -1.91 -7.89 6.43
CA LYS A 122 -0.78 -7.06 5.96
C LYS A 122 -1.24 -5.94 5.02
N HIS A 123 -2.18 -6.24 4.14
CA HIS A 123 -2.74 -5.25 3.21
C HIS A 123 -3.50 -4.15 3.95
N HIS A 124 -4.32 -4.49 4.95
CA HIS A 124 -5.01 -3.49 5.77
C HIS A 124 -4.04 -2.56 6.51
N ASN A 125 -2.98 -3.11 7.12
CA ASN A 125 -1.95 -2.30 7.79
C ASN A 125 -1.17 -1.39 6.83
N ALA A 126 -0.91 -1.87 5.61
CA ALA A 126 -0.24 -1.04 4.59
C ALA A 126 -1.14 0.12 4.11
N LEU A 127 -2.43 -0.14 3.88
CA LEU A 127 -3.37 0.89 3.44
C LEU A 127 -3.62 1.97 4.48
N THR A 128 -3.78 1.61 5.76
CA THR A 128 -3.98 2.58 6.84
C THR A 128 -2.81 3.54 6.96
N LYS A 129 -1.58 3.04 6.92
CA LYS A 129 -0.37 3.88 6.92
C LYS A 129 -0.30 4.83 5.73
N VAL A 130 -0.73 4.38 4.54
CA VAL A 130 -0.77 5.22 3.34
C VAL A 130 -1.83 6.30 3.44
N GLU A 131 -3.00 6.00 4.02
CA GLU A 131 -4.08 6.96 4.23
C GLU A 131 -3.68 8.06 5.22
N GLU A 132 -3.02 7.70 6.33
CA GLU A 132 -2.50 8.68 7.29
C GLU A 132 -1.48 9.64 6.65
N VAL A 133 -0.58 9.12 5.81
CA VAL A 133 0.38 9.95 5.08
C VAL A 133 -0.33 10.88 4.08
N ARG A 134 -1.38 10.40 3.41
CA ARG A 134 -2.17 11.22 2.49
C ARG A 134 -2.91 12.35 3.22
N LYS A 135 -3.53 12.06 4.36
CA LYS A 135 -4.20 13.09 5.19
C LYS A 135 -3.22 14.16 5.64
N LYS A 136 -2.06 13.77 6.19
CA LYS A 136 -1.01 14.73 6.61
C LYS A 136 -0.53 15.62 5.45
N ARG A 137 -0.37 15.06 4.25
CA ARG A 137 0.00 15.84 3.06
C ARG A 137 -1.09 16.82 2.65
N GLN A 138 -2.37 16.43 2.72
CA GLN A 138 -3.50 17.31 2.42
C GLN A 138 -3.58 18.47 3.42
N GLU A 139 -3.48 18.18 4.71
CA GLU A 139 -3.46 19.18 5.78
C GLU A 139 -2.31 20.19 5.60
N GLN A 140 -1.11 19.71 5.24
CA GLN A 140 0.03 20.59 4.94
C GLN A 140 -0.21 21.49 3.72
N ILE A 141 -0.84 20.96 2.66
CA ILE A 141 -1.18 21.75 1.47
C ILE A 141 -2.23 22.80 1.81
N GLU A 142 -3.24 22.45 2.61
CA GLU A 142 -4.29 23.37 3.04
C GLU A 142 -3.74 24.47 3.95
N ALA A 143 -2.90 24.13 4.92
CA ALA A 143 -2.21 25.10 5.78
C ALA A 143 -1.31 26.04 4.96
N ALA A 144 -0.56 25.52 3.98
CA ALA A 144 0.28 26.34 3.11
C ALA A 144 -0.56 27.28 2.23
N LYS A 145 -1.72 26.82 1.73
CA LYS A 145 -2.66 27.66 0.97
C LYS A 145 -3.27 28.75 1.85
N ALA A 146 -3.64 28.43 3.09
CA ALA A 146 -4.19 29.40 4.05
C ALA A 146 -3.15 30.49 4.38
N ALA A 147 -1.93 30.09 4.73
CA ALA A 147 -0.84 31.04 5.02
C ALA A 147 -0.51 31.94 3.82
N ARG A 148 -0.60 31.41 2.58
CA ARG A 148 -0.43 32.22 1.38
C ARG A 148 -1.55 33.26 1.21
N LYS A 149 -2.81 32.87 1.42
CA LYS A 149 -3.95 33.79 1.36
C LYS A 149 -3.84 34.91 2.39
N GLU A 150 -3.44 34.60 3.63
CA GLU A 150 -3.23 35.60 4.67
C GLU A 150 -2.12 36.60 4.30
N ARG A 151 -0.99 36.10 3.77
CA ARG A 151 0.10 36.96 3.28
C ARG A 151 -0.35 37.86 2.14
N GLU A 152 -1.13 37.34 1.20
CA GLU A 152 -1.66 38.11 0.09
C GLU A 152 -2.66 39.18 0.57
N ALA A 153 -3.56 38.85 1.50
CA ALA A 153 -4.48 39.79 2.11
C ALA A 153 -3.76 40.92 2.89
N ALA A 154 -2.75 40.58 3.69
CA ALA A 154 -1.95 41.55 4.42
C ALA A 154 -1.19 42.50 3.47
N LYS A 155 -0.64 41.97 2.37
CA LYS A 155 0.00 42.77 1.33
C LYS A 155 -0.99 43.73 0.66
N LEU A 156 -2.16 43.24 0.25
CA LEU A 156 -3.19 44.07 -0.38
C LEU A 156 -3.63 45.21 0.54
N HIS A 157 -3.85 44.91 1.82
CA HIS A 157 -4.21 45.92 2.81
C HIS A 157 -3.10 46.98 3.00
N SER A 158 -1.82 46.57 3.01
CA SER A 158 -0.70 47.51 3.07
C SER A 158 -0.62 48.41 1.82
N ILE A 159 -0.84 47.85 0.63
CA ILE A 159 -0.87 48.60 -0.64
C ILE A 159 -2.03 49.61 -0.63
N GLN A 160 -3.23 49.20 -0.22
CA GLN A 160 -4.39 50.07 -0.13
C GLN A 160 -4.14 51.23 0.85
N ARG A 161 -3.59 50.94 2.04
CA ARG A 161 -3.19 51.99 2.99
C ARG A 161 -2.20 52.97 2.37
N ARG A 162 -1.18 52.48 1.65
CA ARG A 162 -0.21 53.34 0.96
C ARG A 162 -0.86 54.23 -0.10
N GLN A 163 -1.79 53.69 -0.89
CA GLN A 163 -2.51 54.45 -1.91
C GLN A 163 -3.35 55.56 -1.30
N VAL A 164 -4.10 55.27 -0.24
CA VAL A 164 -4.90 56.26 0.50
C VAL A 164 -4.00 57.36 1.08
N ASN A 165 -2.90 56.97 1.73
CA ASN A 165 -1.96 57.94 2.30
C ASN A 165 -1.34 58.83 1.20
N ASN A 166 -0.89 58.23 0.10
CA ASN A 166 -0.33 58.97 -1.03
C ASN A 166 -1.35 59.94 -1.66
N ALA A 167 -2.61 59.52 -1.78
CA ALA A 167 -3.68 60.37 -2.30
C ALA A 167 -3.89 61.60 -1.39
N LEU A 168 -3.91 61.42 -0.08
CA LEU A 168 -4.00 62.52 0.89
C LEU A 168 -2.78 63.46 0.82
N TYR A 169 -1.58 62.93 0.63
CA TYR A 169 -0.36 63.74 0.45
C TYR A 169 -0.36 64.54 -0.85
N ALA A 170 -0.98 64.02 -1.91
CA ALA A 170 -1.06 64.66 -3.23
C ALA A 170 -2.11 65.79 -3.30
N GLN A 171 -3.06 65.86 -2.35
CA GLN A 171 -4.06 66.91 -2.32
C GLN A 171 -3.44 68.30 -2.12
N LYS A 172 -3.77 69.21 -3.03
CA LYS A 172 -3.33 70.61 -3.03
C LYS A 172 -4.54 71.53 -3.14
N THR A 173 -4.43 72.70 -2.52
CA THR A 173 -5.40 73.79 -2.66
C THR A 173 -5.32 74.40 -4.06
N ARG A 174 -6.30 75.24 -4.43
CA ARG A 174 -6.33 75.94 -5.73
C ARG A 174 -5.09 76.82 -6.00
N LYS A 175 -4.36 77.20 -4.95
CA LYS A 175 -3.08 77.95 -5.01
C LYS A 175 -1.84 77.04 -5.02
N GLY A 176 -2.01 75.73 -5.13
CA GLY A 176 -0.92 74.74 -5.19
C GLY A 176 -0.31 74.35 -3.85
N GLN A 177 -0.77 74.92 -2.74
CA GLN A 177 -0.28 74.61 -1.39
C GLN A 177 -0.85 73.27 -0.88
N PRO A 178 -0.10 72.47 -0.12
CA PRO A 178 -0.61 71.23 0.45
C PRO A 178 -1.84 71.44 1.35
N VAL A 179 -2.82 70.55 1.26
CA VAL A 179 -3.97 70.54 2.19
C VAL A 179 -3.54 69.90 3.50
N MET A 180 -3.56 70.66 4.59
CA MET A 180 -3.01 70.21 5.88
C MET A 180 -3.93 69.27 6.67
N ASN A 181 -5.26 69.41 6.54
CA ASN A 181 -6.22 68.63 7.34
C ASN A 181 -6.03 67.11 7.19
N GLY A 182 -5.90 66.60 5.96
CA GLY A 182 -5.67 65.16 5.73
C GLY A 182 -4.30 64.67 6.20
N ARG A 183 -3.27 65.54 6.19
CA ARG A 183 -1.93 65.20 6.69
C ARG A 183 -1.87 65.15 8.21
N VAL A 184 -2.57 66.06 8.89
CA VAL A 184 -2.71 66.07 10.35
C VAL A 184 -3.47 64.82 10.81
N GLN A 185 -4.54 64.44 10.11
CA GLN A 185 -5.30 63.24 10.45
C GLN A 185 -4.46 61.96 10.33
N LEU A 186 -3.66 61.80 9.26
CA LEU A 186 -2.72 60.68 9.15
C LEU A 186 -1.67 60.63 10.27
N LEU A 187 -1.25 61.81 10.75
CA LEU A 187 -0.28 61.91 11.84
C LEU A 187 -0.89 61.47 13.17
N LEU A 188 -2.14 61.87 13.43
CA LEU A 188 -2.91 61.43 14.61
C LEU A 188 -3.20 59.92 14.57
N ASP A 189 -3.59 59.38 13.42
CA ASP A 189 -3.83 57.94 13.25
C ASP A 189 -2.54 57.13 13.51
N LYS A 190 -1.38 57.65 13.07
CA LYS A 190 -0.08 57.02 13.33
C LYS A 190 0.26 57.02 14.82
N LEU A 191 0.09 58.14 15.51
CA LEU A 191 0.34 58.25 16.96
C LEU A 191 -0.59 57.33 17.76
N GLN A 192 -1.87 57.24 17.37
CA GLN A 192 -2.83 56.33 18.01
C GLN A 192 -2.49 54.85 17.76
N HIS A 193 -1.89 54.52 16.62
CA HIS A 193 -1.42 53.17 16.35
C HIS A 193 -0.16 52.81 17.14
N GLU A 194 0.78 53.75 17.30
CA GLU A 194 1.99 53.56 18.12
C GLU A 194 1.64 53.38 19.60
N GLN A 195 0.72 54.19 20.15
CA GLN A 195 0.24 54.07 21.54
C GLN A 195 -0.53 52.77 21.85
N LYS A 196 -1.03 52.05 20.83
CA LYS A 196 -1.73 50.77 20.99
C LYS A 196 -0.80 49.56 20.86
N GLN A 197 0.46 49.77 20.47
CA GLN A 197 1.47 48.72 20.33
C GLN A 197 2.39 48.62 21.55
N ASP A 198 2.39 49.63 22.42
CA ASP A 198 2.92 49.59 23.79
C ASP A 198 1.88 49.03 24.77
#